data_AF-A0A956ADY6-F1
#
_entry.id   AF-A0A956ADY6-F1
#
_cell.length_a   1.000
_cell.length_b   1.000
_cell.length_c   1.000
_cell.angle_alpha   90.00
_cell.angle_beta   90.00
_cell.angle_gamma   90.00
#
_symmetry.space_group_name_H-M   'P 1'
#
loop_
_entity.id
_entity.type
_entity.pdbx_description
1 polymer ?
#
loop_
_entity_poly.entity_id
_entity_poly.type
_entity_poly.pdbx_seq_one_letter_code
_entity_poly.pdbx_strand_id
1 'polypeptide(L)'
;MKTIEGKCPRCDRNGAAGSPCQTDGCRVSGVHCIPRGYHERFRQLPEAEREPLIGQRIDDYLLVDTIGEGGFGRLFVTLQLPLFMRCALKLMTVRRDVNEAVLTSMVKKFESEAMNLAQLSHPNIVRIVKYGMFRGLPYIAMEYVDNARTLKHEIRRRIRRNE
;
A
#
# COMPACT_ATOMS: atom_id res chain seq x y z
N MET A 1 2.06 2.71 25.75
CA MET A 1 1.78 2.14 24.41
C MET A 1 2.86 1.10 24.12
N LYS A 2 2.53 -0.13 23.66
CA LYS A 2 3.57 -1.13 23.39
C LYS A 2 4.30 -0.79 22.09
N THR A 3 5.62 -0.65 22.15
CA THR A 3 6.48 -0.57 20.96
C THR A 3 6.46 -1.90 20.24
N ILE A 4 6.07 -1.91 18.96
CA ILE A 4 6.16 -3.11 18.13
C ILE A 4 7.59 -3.23 17.60
N GLU A 5 8.21 -4.40 17.72
CA GLU A 5 9.51 -4.65 17.10
C GLU A 5 9.40 -4.74 15.57
N GLY A 6 10.34 -4.10 14.88
CA GLY A 6 10.44 -4.13 13.43
C GLY A 6 11.87 -4.32 12.93
N LYS A 7 11.97 -4.49 11.62
CA LYS A 7 13.22 -4.53 10.87
C LYS A 7 13.17 -3.61 9.67
N CYS A 8 14.33 -3.09 9.28
CA CYS A 8 14.47 -2.30 8.06
C CYS A 8 14.46 -3.22 6.83
N PRO A 9 13.50 -3.08 5.89
CA PRO A 9 13.45 -3.90 4.67
C PRO A 9 14.65 -3.69 3.72
N ARG A 10 15.49 -2.68 3.97
CA ARG A 10 16.69 -2.40 3.18
C ARG A 10 17.95 -3.07 3.73
N CYS A 11 18.22 -2.92 5.03
CA CYS A 11 19.49 -3.34 5.66
C CYS A 11 19.35 -4.36 6.81
N ASP A 12 18.16 -4.94 7.01
CA ASP A 12 17.83 -5.98 8.01
C ASP A 12 18.06 -5.65 9.49
N ARG A 13 18.58 -4.45 9.81
CA ARG A 13 18.76 -4.01 11.21
C ARG A 13 17.41 -3.85 11.91
N ASN A 14 17.42 -4.18 13.20
CA ASN A 14 16.27 -4.06 14.09
C ASN A 14 15.98 -2.57 14.41
N GLY A 15 14.73 -2.28 14.72
CA GLY A 15 14.28 -0.99 15.25
C GLY A 15 12.85 -1.11 15.78
N ALA A 16 12.26 -0.01 16.23
CA ALA A 16 10.81 -0.01 16.45
C ALA A 16 10.11 0.04 15.08
N ALA A 17 9.04 -0.75 14.91
CA ALA A 17 8.17 -0.58 13.76
C ALA A 17 7.60 0.83 13.80
N GLY A 18 7.64 1.57 12.70
CA GLY A 18 7.32 2.99 12.74
C GLY A 18 8.40 3.88 13.39
N SER A 19 9.69 3.47 13.45
CA SER A 19 10.84 4.35 13.75
C SER A 19 11.88 4.40 12.63
N PRO A 20 12.67 5.49 12.50
CA PRO A 20 13.68 5.60 11.44
C PRO A 20 14.75 4.51 11.53
N CYS A 21 15.33 4.14 10.39
CA CYS A 21 16.51 3.27 10.39
C CYS A 21 17.76 4.11 10.74
N GLN A 22 18.35 3.85 11.91
CA GLN A 22 19.55 4.55 12.41
C GLN A 22 20.87 4.04 11.79
N THR A 23 20.81 3.46 10.58
CA THR A 23 21.97 2.86 9.91
C THR A 23 22.62 3.86 8.98
N ASP A 24 23.89 4.17 9.21
CA ASP A 24 24.69 4.97 8.29
C ASP A 24 24.67 4.37 6.87
N GLY A 25 24.54 5.24 5.87
CA GLY A 25 24.41 4.82 4.48
C GLY A 25 23.02 4.28 4.07
N CYS A 26 22.10 3.99 5.00
CA CYS A 26 20.73 3.57 4.71
C CYS A 26 19.83 4.76 4.26
N ARG A 27 20.29 5.52 3.26
CA ARG A 27 19.63 6.71 2.70
C ARG A 27 18.37 6.35 1.91
N VAL A 28 17.25 6.15 2.58
CA VAL A 28 15.91 6.42 2.02
C VAL A 28 15.42 7.72 2.65
N SER A 29 14.83 8.61 1.85
CA SER A 29 14.02 9.74 2.35
C SER A 29 12.69 9.21 2.89
N GLY A 30 12.76 8.56 4.04
CA GLY A 30 11.62 7.87 4.65
C GLY A 30 11.96 7.13 5.94
N VAL A 31 11.35 7.60 7.02
CA VAL A 31 10.52 6.78 7.93
C VAL A 31 9.93 5.53 7.23
N HIS A 32 10.02 4.27 7.70
CA HIS A 32 10.43 3.63 8.98
C HIS A 32 10.82 2.11 8.84
N CYS A 33 11.26 1.42 9.92
CA CYS A 33 11.24 -0.06 10.03
C CYS A 33 9.79 -0.61 10.03
N ILE A 34 9.57 -1.84 9.53
CA ILE A 34 8.26 -2.52 9.49
C ILE A 34 8.20 -3.72 10.44
N PRO A 35 7.02 -4.15 10.95
CA PRO A 35 6.95 -5.28 11.88
C PRO A 35 7.54 -6.57 11.30
N ARG A 36 8.18 -7.39 12.16
CA ARG A 36 8.98 -8.56 11.73
C ARG A 36 8.26 -9.48 10.72
N GLY A 37 7.00 -9.83 10.94
CA GLY A 37 6.25 -10.71 10.02
C GLY A 37 6.03 -10.12 8.61
N TYR A 38 5.93 -8.80 8.47
CA TYR A 38 5.90 -8.15 7.16
C TYR A 38 7.29 -8.11 6.52
N HIS A 39 8.34 -7.86 7.32
CA HIS A 39 9.72 -7.90 6.86
C HIS A 39 10.14 -9.29 6.34
N GLU A 40 9.79 -10.36 7.05
CA GLU A 40 10.07 -11.74 6.66
C GLU A 40 9.42 -12.09 5.32
N ARG A 41 8.13 -11.74 5.14
CA ARG A 41 7.42 -11.90 3.86
C ARG A 41 8.05 -11.08 2.74
N PHE A 42 8.41 -9.82 3.00
CA PHE A 42 9.12 -8.97 2.03
C PHE A 42 10.47 -9.55 1.60
N ARG A 43 11.23 -10.16 2.53
CA ARG A 43 12.51 -10.81 2.21
C ARG A 43 12.37 -12.11 1.44
N GLN A 44 11.26 -12.83 1.56
CA GLN A 44 10.95 -14.02 0.76
C GLN A 44 10.66 -13.69 -0.72
N LEU A 45 10.26 -12.45 -1.05
CA LEU A 45 10.03 -12.04 -2.44
C LEU A 45 11.36 -11.96 -3.24
N PRO A 46 11.37 -12.36 -4.52
CA PRO A 46 12.46 -12.07 -5.45
C PRO A 46 12.74 -10.57 -5.52
N GLU A 47 14.00 -10.18 -5.71
CA GLU A 47 14.39 -8.76 -5.67
C GLU A 47 13.67 -7.89 -6.70
N ALA A 48 13.40 -8.43 -7.90
CA ALA A 48 12.64 -7.76 -8.95
C ALA A 48 11.15 -7.50 -8.59
N GLU A 49 10.61 -8.20 -7.59
CA GLU A 49 9.23 -8.04 -7.09
C GLU A 49 9.15 -7.17 -5.82
N ARG A 50 10.31 -6.81 -5.23
CA ARG A 50 10.38 -6.00 -4.00
C ARG A 50 10.07 -4.54 -4.31
N GLU A 51 8.85 -4.14 -3.97
CA GLU A 51 8.37 -2.77 -4.09
C GLU A 51 9.22 -1.77 -3.25
N PRO A 52 9.91 -0.80 -3.88
CA PRO A 52 10.77 0.17 -3.18
C PRO A 52 10.06 1.10 -2.20
N LEU A 53 8.73 1.22 -2.28
CA LEU A 53 7.92 1.99 -1.33
C LEU A 53 7.65 1.26 -0.01
N ILE A 54 7.93 -0.05 0.11
CA ILE A 54 7.78 -0.77 1.39
C ILE A 54 8.75 -0.23 2.44
N GLY A 55 8.22 0.04 3.64
CA GLY A 55 8.94 0.76 4.70
C GLY A 55 9.00 2.27 4.50
N GLN A 56 8.22 2.85 3.60
CA GLN A 56 7.96 4.30 3.55
C GLN A 56 6.63 4.64 4.23
N ARG A 57 6.46 5.89 4.67
CA ARG A 57 5.21 6.40 5.26
C ARG A 57 4.52 7.39 4.31
N ILE A 58 3.20 7.24 4.14
CA ILE A 58 2.31 8.20 3.48
C ILE A 58 1.37 8.75 4.54
N ASP A 59 1.48 10.04 4.89
CA ASP A 59 0.85 10.64 6.08
C ASP A 59 1.08 9.80 7.35
N ASP A 60 0.04 9.12 7.85
CA ASP A 60 0.11 8.24 9.03
C ASP A 60 0.21 6.76 8.67
N TYR A 61 0.18 6.40 7.38
CA TYR A 61 0.15 5.02 6.90
C TYR A 61 1.56 4.53 6.57
N LEU A 62 2.07 3.58 7.36
CA LEU A 62 3.31 2.85 7.05
C LEU A 62 3.01 1.78 6.00
N LEU A 63 3.68 1.84 4.85
CA LEU A 63 3.56 0.82 3.79
C LEU A 63 4.31 -0.44 4.22
N VAL A 64 3.63 -1.58 4.34
CA VAL A 64 4.22 -2.83 4.87
C VAL A 64 4.19 -4.01 3.91
N ASP A 65 3.30 -4.02 2.93
CA ASP A 65 3.20 -5.07 1.92
C ASP A 65 2.45 -4.58 0.66
N THR A 66 2.48 -5.36 -0.42
CA THR A 66 1.69 -5.09 -1.64
C THR A 66 0.51 -6.08 -1.75
N ILE A 67 -0.62 -5.58 -2.26
CA ILE A 67 -1.81 -6.40 -2.57
C ILE A 67 -1.88 -6.67 -4.08
N GLY A 68 -1.45 -5.70 -4.89
CA GLY A 68 -1.36 -5.82 -6.33
C GLY A 68 -1.41 -4.48 -7.05
N GLU A 69 -1.55 -4.53 -8.37
CA GLU A 69 -1.63 -3.37 -9.25
C GLU A 69 -2.92 -3.41 -10.07
N GLY A 70 -3.60 -2.27 -10.14
CA GLY A 70 -4.77 -2.03 -10.97
C GLY A 70 -4.50 -0.94 -12.01
N GLY A 71 -5.48 -0.67 -12.89
CA GLY A 71 -5.26 0.13 -14.10
C GLY A 71 -4.70 1.55 -13.91
N PHE A 72 -4.88 2.17 -12.73
CA PHE A 72 -4.42 3.53 -12.42
C PHE A 72 -3.68 3.64 -11.09
N GLY A 73 -3.22 2.53 -10.50
CA GLY A 73 -2.55 2.60 -9.20
C GLY A 73 -2.15 1.26 -8.60
N ARG A 74 -1.22 1.33 -7.64
CA ARG A 74 -0.75 0.20 -6.84
C ARG A 74 -1.44 0.20 -5.48
N LEU A 75 -1.86 -0.99 -5.04
CA LEU A 75 -2.59 -1.19 -3.79
C LEU A 75 -1.67 -1.87 -2.76
N PHE A 76 -1.58 -1.24 -1.59
CA PHE A 76 -0.69 -1.62 -0.50
C PHE A 76 -1.48 -2.11 0.72
N VAL A 77 -0.89 -3.02 1.50
CA VAL A 77 -1.25 -3.18 2.91
C VAL A 77 -0.47 -2.12 3.69
N THR A 78 -1.16 -1.42 4.57
CA THR A 78 -0.56 -0.38 5.40
C THR A 78 -0.94 -0.56 6.86
N LEU A 79 -0.15 0.05 7.74
CA LEU A 79 -0.45 0.17 9.15
C LEU A 79 -0.64 1.64 9.49
N GLN A 80 -1.84 2.02 9.94
CA GLN A 80 -2.12 3.37 10.44
C GLN A 80 -1.42 3.56 11.79
N LEU A 81 -0.42 4.42 11.82
CA LEU A 81 0.31 4.81 13.03
C LEU A 81 -0.52 5.80 13.86
N PRO A 82 -0.34 5.85 15.19
CA PRO A 82 0.51 4.97 16.01
C PRO A 82 -0.18 3.66 16.43
N LEU A 83 -1.42 3.42 15.99
CA LEU A 83 -2.28 2.31 16.43
C LEU A 83 -1.92 0.95 15.79
N PHE A 84 -1.16 0.98 14.69
CA PHE A 84 -0.84 -0.17 13.83
C PHE A 84 -2.07 -0.94 13.31
N MET A 85 -3.19 -0.24 13.11
CA MET A 85 -4.38 -0.83 12.49
C MET A 85 -4.12 -1.10 11.01
N ARG A 86 -4.51 -2.27 10.51
CA ARG A 86 -4.35 -2.65 9.11
C ARG A 86 -5.33 -1.87 8.23
N CYS A 87 -4.81 -1.18 7.23
CA CYS A 87 -5.56 -0.48 6.21
C CYS A 87 -5.09 -0.92 4.82
N ALA A 88 -5.89 -0.64 3.79
CA ALA A 88 -5.44 -0.69 2.41
C ALA A 88 -5.18 0.74 1.93
N LEU A 89 -4.13 0.94 1.12
CA LEU A 89 -3.84 2.23 0.50
C LEU A 89 -3.62 2.06 -0.99
N LYS A 90 -4.45 2.71 -1.80
CA LYS A 90 -4.28 2.80 -3.25
C LYS A 90 -3.50 4.07 -3.55
N LEU A 91 -2.34 3.96 -4.17
CA LEU A 91 -1.53 5.10 -4.64
C LEU A 91 -1.59 5.14 -6.16
N MET A 92 -1.89 6.29 -6.75
CA MET A 92 -1.88 6.45 -8.20
C MET A 92 -0.46 6.22 -8.75
N THR A 93 -0.33 5.44 -9.82
CA THR A 93 0.94 5.20 -10.51
C THR A 93 0.91 5.83 -11.89
N VAL A 94 2.01 6.49 -12.27
CA VAL A 94 2.17 7.14 -13.57
C VAL A 94 3.32 6.47 -14.31
N ARG A 95 3.09 6.03 -15.54
CA ARG A 95 4.13 5.48 -16.41
C ARG A 95 4.84 6.63 -17.13
N ARG A 96 6.12 6.45 -17.47
CA ARG A 96 7.00 7.53 -17.98
C ARG A 96 6.62 8.04 -19.38
N ASP A 97 5.78 7.29 -20.09
CA ASP A 97 5.30 7.47 -21.46
C ASP A 97 3.92 8.14 -21.55
N VAL A 98 3.32 8.54 -20.42
CA VAL A 98 1.98 9.12 -20.36
C VAL A 98 2.02 10.63 -20.67
N ASN A 99 1.27 11.05 -21.69
CA ASN A 99 1.09 12.47 -22.00
C ASN A 99 0.15 13.20 -21.01
N GLU A 100 0.20 14.53 -20.99
CA GLU A 100 -0.54 15.37 -20.04
C GLU A 100 -2.06 15.17 -20.08
N ALA A 101 -2.64 14.96 -21.26
CA ALA A 101 -4.07 14.71 -21.41
C ALA A 101 -4.50 13.37 -20.80
N VAL A 102 -3.70 12.31 -20.99
CA VAL A 102 -3.94 11.00 -20.37
C VAL A 102 -3.71 11.06 -18.86
N LEU A 103 -2.66 11.75 -18.39
CA LEU A 103 -2.42 11.97 -16.96
C LEU A 103 -3.61 12.69 -16.29
N THR A 104 -4.11 13.76 -16.91
CA THR A 104 -5.30 14.49 -16.45
C THR A 104 -6.54 13.58 -16.41
N SER A 105 -6.71 12.69 -17.40
CA SER A 105 -7.79 11.70 -17.42
C SER A 105 -7.65 10.66 -16.30
N MET A 106 -6.44 10.21 -15.99
CA MET A 106 -6.14 9.27 -14.90
C MET A 106 -6.45 9.90 -13.54
N VAL A 107 -6.00 11.13 -13.29
CA VAL A 107 -6.28 11.88 -12.05
C VAL A 107 -7.79 12.03 -11.85
N LYS A 108 -8.53 12.52 -12.85
CA LYS A 108 -9.99 12.69 -12.77
C LYS A 108 -10.73 11.39 -12.49
N LYS A 109 -10.28 10.25 -13.05
CA LYS A 109 -10.86 8.92 -12.77
C LYS A 109 -10.58 8.47 -11.34
N PHE A 110 -9.37 8.71 -10.83
CA PHE A 110 -8.97 8.38 -9.48
C PHE A 110 -9.72 9.22 -8.43
N GLU A 111 -9.89 10.52 -8.69
CA GLU A 111 -10.73 11.43 -7.89
C GLU A 111 -12.21 11.00 -7.91
N SER A 112 -12.75 10.66 -9.09
CA SER A 112 -14.12 10.17 -9.21
C SER A 112 -14.34 8.86 -8.43
N GLU A 113 -13.36 7.94 -8.45
CA GLU A 113 -13.39 6.71 -7.65
C GLU A 113 -13.44 7.03 -6.15
N ALA A 114 -12.61 7.97 -5.67
CA ALA A 114 -12.62 8.42 -4.28
C ALA A 114 -13.96 9.06 -3.89
N MET A 115 -14.46 9.99 -4.70
CA MET A 115 -15.71 10.72 -4.42
C MET A 115 -16.94 9.81 -4.45
N ASN A 116 -16.99 8.85 -5.37
CA ASN A 116 -18.09 7.88 -5.45
C ASN A 116 -18.08 6.94 -4.24
N LEU A 117 -16.92 6.37 -3.87
CA LEU A 117 -16.80 5.48 -2.72
C LEU A 117 -17.05 6.21 -1.38
N ALA A 118 -16.68 7.48 -1.26
CA ALA A 118 -16.92 8.29 -0.06
C ALA A 118 -18.42 8.56 0.22
N GLN A 119 -19.28 8.50 -0.82
CA GLN A 119 -20.73 8.69 -0.69
C GLN A 119 -21.48 7.38 -0.40
N LEU A 120 -20.82 6.23 -0.45
CA LEU A 120 -21.44 4.91 -0.30
C LEU A 120 -21.20 4.35 1.11
N SER A 121 -22.28 3.91 1.75
CA SER A 121 -22.24 3.22 3.05
C SER A 121 -23.05 1.94 2.96
N HIS A 122 -22.37 0.80 2.88
CA HIS A 122 -22.99 -0.52 2.74
C HIS A 122 -22.00 -1.61 3.19
N PRO A 123 -22.41 -2.67 3.90
CA PRO A 123 -21.50 -3.71 4.42
C PRO A 123 -20.65 -4.44 3.37
N ASN A 124 -21.06 -4.40 2.09
CA ASN A 124 -20.31 -5.00 0.97
C ASN A 124 -19.48 -3.99 0.16
N ILE A 125 -19.33 -2.74 0.63
CA ILE A 125 -18.55 -1.69 -0.01
C ILE A 125 -17.48 -1.22 0.98
N VAL A 126 -16.21 -1.24 0.57
CA VAL A 126 -15.09 -0.80 1.43
C VAL A 126 -15.20 0.69 1.71
N ARG A 127 -15.15 1.07 2.98
CA ARG A 127 -15.22 2.48 3.36
C ARG A 127 -13.87 3.17 3.14
N ILE A 128 -13.90 4.35 2.54
CA ILE A 128 -12.74 5.24 2.49
C ILE A 128 -12.51 5.86 3.87
N VAL A 129 -11.24 5.90 4.28
CA VAL A 129 -10.77 6.53 5.52
C VAL A 129 -10.18 7.90 5.23
N LYS A 130 -9.40 8.05 4.14
CA LYS A 130 -8.77 9.31 3.77
C LYS A 130 -8.47 9.38 2.27
N TYR A 131 -8.60 10.57 1.68
CA TYR A 131 -8.00 10.95 0.40
C TYR A 131 -6.86 11.95 0.66
N GLY A 132 -5.80 11.91 -0.14
CA GLY A 132 -4.67 12.84 0.00
C GLY A 132 -3.66 12.74 -1.14
N MET A 133 -2.55 13.47 -1.00
CA MET A 133 -1.49 13.55 -2.02
C MET A 133 -0.15 13.08 -1.45
N PHE A 134 0.59 12.28 -2.22
CA PHE A 134 1.95 11.84 -1.89
C PHE A 134 2.86 12.07 -3.09
N ARG A 135 3.90 12.92 -2.92
CA ARG A 135 4.86 13.29 -3.98
C ARG A 135 4.17 13.73 -5.30
N GLY A 136 3.07 14.48 -5.19
CA GLY A 136 2.28 14.96 -6.33
C GLY A 136 1.30 13.95 -6.93
N LEU A 137 1.21 12.72 -6.40
CA LEU A 137 0.27 11.68 -6.85
C LEU A 137 -0.84 11.47 -5.81
N PRO A 138 -2.11 11.35 -6.22
CA PRO A 138 -3.21 11.11 -5.29
C PRO A 138 -3.17 9.70 -4.70
N TYR A 139 -3.69 9.56 -3.49
CA TYR A 139 -3.88 8.29 -2.80
C TYR A 139 -5.24 8.21 -2.10
N ILE A 140 -5.74 7.00 -1.93
CA ILE A 140 -6.93 6.67 -1.14
C ILE A 140 -6.52 5.65 -0.07
N ALA A 141 -6.68 5.99 1.20
CA ALA A 141 -6.66 5.03 2.30
C ALA A 141 -8.08 4.54 2.59
N MET A 142 -8.24 3.23 2.75
CA MET A 142 -9.52 2.54 2.91
C MET A 142 -9.38 1.36 3.89
N GLU A 143 -10.51 0.80 4.30
CA GLU A 143 -10.54 -0.40 5.14
C GLU A 143 -9.82 -1.59 4.48
N TYR A 144 -9.05 -2.34 5.29
CA TYR A 144 -8.44 -3.59 4.85
C TYR A 144 -9.43 -4.74 5.04
N VAL A 145 -9.75 -5.48 3.97
CA VAL A 145 -10.63 -6.65 4.05
C VAL A 145 -9.78 -7.90 4.23
N ASP A 146 -9.79 -8.45 5.44
CA ASP A 146 -9.09 -9.68 5.79
C ASP A 146 -9.56 -10.88 4.94
N ASN A 147 -8.60 -11.71 4.52
CA ASN A 147 -8.82 -12.91 3.71
C ASN A 147 -9.56 -12.66 2.37
N ALA A 148 -9.67 -11.40 1.93
CA ALA A 148 -10.24 -11.05 0.64
C ALA A 148 -9.45 -11.67 -0.51
N ARG A 149 -10.16 -12.05 -1.57
CA ARG A 149 -9.58 -12.59 -2.79
C ARG A 149 -9.96 -11.67 -3.95
N THR A 150 -8.99 -11.32 -4.78
CA THR A 150 -9.25 -10.48 -5.96
C THR A 150 -10.20 -11.21 -6.92
N LEU A 151 -11.03 -10.46 -7.65
CA LEU A 151 -11.92 -11.04 -8.66
C LEU A 151 -11.13 -11.89 -9.69
N LYS A 152 -9.94 -11.44 -10.07
CA LYS A 152 -8.99 -12.19 -10.93
C LYS A 152 -8.61 -13.55 -10.35
N HIS A 153 -8.38 -13.65 -9.03
CA HIS A 153 -8.10 -14.91 -8.36
C HIS A 153 -9.35 -15.81 -8.33
N GLU A 154 -10.52 -15.26 -7.98
CA GLU A 154 -11.77 -16.03 -7.92
C GLU A 154 -12.17 -16.61 -9.30
N ILE A 155 -12.07 -15.81 -10.37
CA ILE A 155 -12.32 -16.28 -11.74
C ILE A 155 -11.39 -17.46 -12.09
N ARG A 156 -10.08 -17.32 -11.87
CA ARG A 156 -9.10 -18.40 -12.10
C ARG A 156 -9.35 -19.64 -11.25
N ARG A 157 -9.85 -19.47 -10.03
CA ARG A 157 -10.25 -20.60 -9.16
C ARG A 157 -11.47 -21.33 -9.70
N ARG A 158 -12.46 -20.62 -10.25
CA ARG A 158 -13.68 -21.24 -10.80
C ARG A 158 -13.43 -22.00 -12.09
N ILE A 159 -12.61 -21.46 -13.00
CA ILE A 159 -12.24 -22.13 -14.25
C ILE A 159 -11.65 -23.53 -13.95
N ARG A 160 -10.60 -23.58 -13.11
CA ARG A 160 -9.93 -24.83 -12.68
C ARG A 160 -10.75 -25.77 -11.76
N ARG A 161 -12.03 -25.49 -11.53
CA ARG A 161 -12.96 -26.39 -10.81
C ARG A 161 -14.05 -26.96 -11.73
N ASN A 162 -14.10 -26.49 -12.97
CA ASN A 162 -15.00 -26.96 -14.02
C ASN A 162 -14.21 -27.74 -15.09
N GLU A 163 -12.94 -28.05 -14.80
CA GLU A 163 -12.01 -28.94 -15.50
C GLU A 163 -11.83 -30.19 -14.64
#